data_AF-M2QQT3-F1
#
_entry.id   AF-M2QQT3-F1
#
_cell.length_a   1.000
_cell.length_b   1.000
_cell.length_c   1.000
_cell.angle_alpha   90.00
_cell.angle_beta   90.00
_cell.angle_gamma   90.00
#
_symmetry.space_group_name_H-M   'P 1'
#
loop_
_entity.id
_entity.type
_entity.pdbx_description
1 polymer ?
#
loop_
_entity_poly.entity_id
_entity_poly.type
_entity_poly.pdbx_seq_one_letter_code
_entity_poly.pdbx_strand_id
1 'polypeptide(L)'
;SYRLELPRELRKRGIHNVFHASLLRVHEPNDDRLFPGRMETQVFDLEDKDNEWAIDKLVSHKGEREGAIFEAIWKLGDHTWVPYSTIAHLDVLKAYLEALGVDR
;
A
#
# COMPACT_ATOMS: atom_id res chain seq x y z
N SER A 1 -34.56 -1.49 -5.99
CA SER A 1 -33.09 -1.39 -5.92
C SER A 1 -32.63 -0.30 -6.88
N TYR A 2 -31.47 0.30 -6.64
CA TYR A 2 -30.91 1.37 -7.45
C TYR A 2 -29.43 1.06 -7.72
N ARG A 3 -28.95 1.33 -8.94
CA ARG A 3 -27.57 1.04 -9.33
C ARG A 3 -26.76 2.33 -9.34
N LEU A 4 -25.66 2.35 -8.59
CA LEU A 4 -24.70 3.45 -8.59
C LEU A 4 -23.48 3.06 -9.42
N GLU A 5 -22.85 4.04 -10.06
CA GLU A 5 -21.52 3.85 -10.63
C GLU A 5 -20.51 3.96 -9.49
N LEU A 6 -19.94 2.83 -9.09
CA LEU A 6 -18.93 2.79 -8.03
C LEU A 6 -17.52 2.89 -8.63
N PRO A 7 -16.60 3.62 -7.96
CA PRO A 7 -15.18 3.55 -8.24
C PRO A 7 -14.66 2.11 -8.28
N ARG A 8 -13.65 1.87 -9.11
CA ARG A 8 -13.06 0.52 -9.30
C ARG A 8 -12.57 -0.09 -7.99
N GLU A 9 -11.95 0.71 -7.13
CA GLU A 9 -11.35 0.23 -5.89
C GLU A 9 -12.41 -0.31 -4.90
N LEU A 10 -13.61 0.30 -4.86
CA LEU A 10 -14.73 -0.21 -4.06
C LEU A 10 -15.27 -1.54 -4.62
N ARG A 11 -15.32 -1.69 -5.95
CA ARG A 11 -15.75 -2.94 -6.59
C ARG A 11 -14.75 -4.08 -6.35
N LYS A 12 -13.44 -3.80 -6.38
CA LYS A 12 -12.39 -4.79 -6.05
C LYS A 12 -12.57 -5.35 -4.64
N ARG A 13 -13.01 -4.52 -3.69
CA ARG A 13 -13.30 -4.91 -2.30
C ARG A 13 -14.61 -5.68 -2.12
N GLY A 14 -15.30 -6.00 -3.22
CA GLY A 14 -16.55 -6.75 -3.20
C GLY A 14 -17.79 -5.91 -2.88
N ILE A 15 -17.70 -4.58 -2.91
CA ILE A 15 -18.88 -3.73 -2.70
C ILE A 15 -19.78 -3.80 -3.93
N HIS A 16 -21.02 -4.28 -3.72
CA HIS A 16 -22.03 -4.33 -4.77
C HIS A 16 -22.53 -2.94 -5.12
N ASN A 17 -22.70 -2.70 -6.41
CA ASN A 17 -23.20 -1.43 -6.94
C ASN A 17 -24.73 -1.28 -6.89
N VAL A 18 -25.43 -2.19 -6.20
CA VAL A 18 -26.89 -2.23 -6.11
C VAL A 18 -27.30 -1.91 -4.67
N PHE A 19 -28.01 -0.81 -4.47
CA PHE A 19 -28.46 -0.34 -3.17
C PHE A 19 -29.98 -0.33 -3.07
N HIS A 20 -30.49 -0.25 -1.84
CA HIS A 20 -31.92 -0.10 -1.59
C HIS A 20 -32.32 1.37 -1.82
N ALA A 21 -33.22 1.63 -2.76
CA ALA A 21 -33.48 2.98 -3.25
C ALA A 21 -34.03 3.93 -2.17
N SER A 22 -34.80 3.43 -1.20
CA SER A 22 -35.33 4.26 -0.10
C SER A 22 -34.31 4.60 0.98
N LEU A 23 -33.13 3.98 0.97
CA LEU A 23 -32.03 4.32 1.89
C LEU A 23 -31.07 5.36 1.29
N LEU A 24 -31.23 5.70 0.01
CA LEU A 24 -30.40 6.73 -0.62
C LEU A 24 -30.73 8.10 -0.03
N ARG A 25 -29.68 8.87 0.24
CA ARG A 25 -29.75 10.23 0.76
C ARG A 25 -29.02 11.16 -0.20
N VAL A 26 -29.43 12.44 -0.21
CA VAL A 26 -28.73 13.48 -0.95
C VAL A 26 -27.32 13.63 -0.39
N HIS A 27 -26.34 13.73 -1.29
CA HIS A 27 -24.95 13.93 -0.91
C HIS A 27 -24.75 15.35 -0.36
N GLU A 28 -24.18 15.45 0.83
CA GLU A 28 -23.75 16.70 1.45
C GLU A 28 -22.21 16.78 1.36
N PRO A 29 -21.64 17.84 0.77
CA PRO A 29 -20.19 17.96 0.65
C PRO A 29 -19.52 18.12 2.03
N ASN A 30 -18.27 17.66 2.14
CA ASN A 30 -17.48 17.80 3.38
C ASN A 30 -17.18 19.27 3.69
N ASP A 31 -17.29 19.66 4.96
CA ASP A 31 -16.78 20.94 5.45
C ASP A 31 -15.31 20.78 5.87
N ASP A 32 -14.39 21.24 5.03
CA ASP A 32 -12.95 21.10 5.26
C ASP A 32 -12.43 21.89 6.47
N ARG A 33 -13.19 22.87 6.99
CA ARG A 33 -12.82 23.64 8.19
C ARG A 33 -13.09 22.83 9.45
N LEU A 34 -14.17 22.06 9.46
CA LEU A 34 -14.56 21.19 10.59
C LEU A 34 -13.94 19.80 10.49
N PHE A 35 -13.71 19.32 9.28
CA PHE A 35 -13.23 17.96 9.00
C PHE A 35 -12.06 17.98 8.01
N PRO A 36 -10.90 18.50 8.41
CA PRO A 36 -9.70 18.45 7.58
C PRO A 36 -9.27 17.01 7.36
N GLY A 37 -8.78 16.70 6.16
CA GLY A 37 -8.20 15.39 5.86
C GLY A 37 -9.21 14.28 5.54
N ARG A 38 -10.44 14.61 5.14
CA ARG A 38 -11.46 13.62 4.75
C ARG A 38 -11.46 13.26 3.25
N MET A 39 -10.33 13.40 2.57
CA MET A 39 -10.24 12.94 1.18
C MET A 39 -10.39 11.42 1.12
N GLU A 40 -10.96 10.93 0.02
CA GLU A 40 -11.24 9.51 -0.21
C GLU A 40 -9.98 8.65 0.02
N THR A 41 -8.85 9.13 -0.48
CA THR A 41 -7.51 8.51 -0.38
C THR A 41 -6.91 8.55 1.03
N GLN A 42 -7.41 9.42 1.91
CA GLN A 42 -6.92 9.57 3.28
C GLN A 42 -7.79 8.81 4.29
N VAL A 43 -9.10 8.74 4.04
CA VAL A 43 -10.06 8.08 4.94
C VAL A 43 -10.19 6.60 4.62
N PHE A 44 -10.18 6.29 3.32
CA PHE A 44 -10.19 4.92 2.86
C PHE A 44 -8.80 4.64 2.31
N ASP A 45 -8.18 3.57 2.83
CA ASP A 45 -6.92 3.06 2.31
C ASP A 45 -7.15 2.41 0.93
N LEU A 46 -7.68 3.16 -0.06
CA LEU A 46 -8.13 2.65 -1.37
C LEU A 46 -6.98 2.38 -2.33
N GLU A 47 -5.79 2.81 -1.96
CA GLU A 47 -4.59 2.42 -2.67
C GLU A 47 -4.24 1.00 -2.23
N ASP A 48 -4.07 0.10 -3.19
CA ASP A 48 -3.33 -1.16 -2.99
C ASP A 48 -1.87 -0.77 -2.71
N LYS A 49 -1.61 -0.13 -1.56
CA LYS A 49 -0.28 0.18 -1.02
C LYS A 49 0.26 -1.02 -0.25
N ASP A 50 -0.08 -2.22 -0.71
CA ASP A 50 0.42 -3.46 -0.15
C ASP A 50 1.93 -3.51 -0.39
N ASN A 51 2.68 -3.23 0.67
CA ASN A 51 4.10 -3.53 0.92
C ASN A 51 5.20 -2.62 0.36
N GLU A 52 4.99 -1.78 -0.65
CA GLU A 52 6.09 -0.93 -1.17
C GLU A 52 6.59 0.14 -0.18
N TRP A 53 5.79 0.50 0.83
CA TRP A 53 6.07 1.63 1.71
C TRP A 53 6.46 1.27 3.15
N ALA A 54 6.51 -0.02 3.51
CA ALA A 54 6.74 -0.43 4.90
C ALA A 54 8.23 -0.54 5.27
N ILE A 55 9.08 -0.95 4.31
CA ILE A 55 10.53 -1.04 4.48
C ILE A 55 11.12 0.34 4.18
N ASP A 56 11.85 0.91 5.14
CA ASP A 56 12.61 2.15 5.00
C ASP A 56 13.88 1.91 4.18
N LYS A 57 14.67 0.90 4.56
CA LYS A 57 15.90 0.51 3.85
C LYS A 57 16.34 -0.91 4.18
N LEU A 58 17.13 -1.49 3.28
CA LEU A 58 17.90 -2.71 3.56
C LEU A 58 19.30 -2.31 4.03
N VAL A 59 19.79 -2.96 5.09
CA VAL A 59 21.11 -2.63 5.67
C VAL A 59 22.13 -3.74 5.52
N SER A 60 21.67 -4.98 5.41
CA SER A 60 22.54 -6.15 5.34
C SER A 60 21.87 -7.29 4.58
N HIS A 61 22.66 -8.23 4.08
CA HIS A 61 22.17 -9.48 3.54
C HIS A 61 23.09 -10.65 3.91
N LYS A 62 22.53 -11.86 3.89
CA LYS A 62 23.26 -13.12 4.07
C LYS A 62 22.74 -14.16 3.10
N GLY A 63 23.62 -15.08 2.71
CA GLY A 63 23.30 -16.12 1.72
C GLY A 63 23.45 -15.62 0.29
N GLU A 64 23.10 -16.48 -0.67
CA GLU A 64 23.31 -16.25 -2.09
C GLU A 64 22.04 -16.56 -2.90
N ARG A 65 21.83 -15.79 -3.98
CA ARG A 65 20.73 -15.96 -4.95
C ARG A 65 19.36 -16.04 -4.26
N GLU A 66 18.57 -17.06 -4.58
CA GLU A 66 17.20 -17.25 -4.09
C GLU A 66 17.13 -17.58 -2.60
N GLY A 67 18.22 -18.09 -2.02
CA GLY A 67 18.32 -18.36 -0.59
C GLY A 67 18.77 -17.16 0.24
N ALA A 68 18.99 -16.00 -0.39
CA ALA A 68 19.43 -14.82 0.33
C ALA A 68 18.32 -14.26 1.22
N ILE A 69 18.72 -13.84 2.41
CA ILE A 69 17.89 -13.11 3.38
C ILE A 69 18.48 -11.72 3.59
N PHE A 70 17.61 -10.74 3.77
CA PHE A 70 17.96 -9.34 3.89
C PHE A 70 17.46 -8.78 5.21
N GLU A 71 18.28 -7.96 5.86
CA GLU A 71 17.89 -7.22 7.04
C GLU A 71 17.19 -5.94 6.60
N ALA A 72 15.88 -5.89 6.85
CA ALA A 72 15.01 -4.77 6.55
C ALA A 72 14.77 -3.92 7.80
N ILE A 73 14.98 -2.62 7.66
CA ILE A 73 14.54 -1.62 8.62
C ILE A 73 13.18 -1.13 8.19
N TRP A 74 12.20 -1.22 9.08
CA TRP A 74 10.85 -0.74 8.84
C TRP A 74 10.75 0.75 9.17
N LYS A 75 9.78 1.46 8.60
CA LYS A 75 9.58 2.90 8.90
C LYS A 75 9.30 3.21 10.37
N LEU A 76 8.81 2.23 11.13
CA LEU A 76 8.59 2.32 12.57
C LEU A 76 9.85 1.99 13.40
N GLY A 77 10.97 1.71 12.74
CA GLY A 77 12.27 1.45 13.39
C GLY A 77 12.49 -0.01 13.78
N ASP A 78 11.55 -0.91 13.50
CA ASP A 78 11.76 -2.35 13.71
C ASP A 78 12.80 -2.88 12.73
N HIS A 79 13.45 -3.99 13.09
CA HIS A 79 14.42 -4.71 12.27
C HIS A 79 13.99 -6.17 12.13
N THR A 80 13.86 -6.67 10.91
CA THR A 80 13.59 -8.10 10.67
C THR A 80 14.36 -8.63 9.46
N TRP A 81 14.57 -9.94 9.45
CA TRP A 81 15.15 -10.65 8.30
C TRP A 81 14.04 -11.14 7.37
N VAL A 82 14.11 -10.73 6.10
CA VAL A 82 13.12 -11.08 5.07
C VAL A 82 13.77 -11.85 3.93
N PRO A 83 13.11 -12.87 3.36
CA PRO A 83 13.62 -13.59 2.19
C PRO A 83 13.70 -12.71 0.94
N TYR A 84 14.67 -13.00 0.06
CA TYR A 84 14.79 -12.37 -1.25
C TYR A 84 13.48 -12.39 -2.04
N SER A 85 12.76 -13.52 -2.05
CA SER A 85 11.48 -13.66 -2.76
C SER A 85 10.41 -12.65 -2.32
N THR A 86 10.44 -12.22 -1.06
CA THR A 86 9.52 -11.22 -0.49
C THR A 86 9.85 -9.80 -0.95
N ILE A 87 11.11 -9.50 -1.24
CA ILE A 87 11.57 -8.15 -1.58
C ILE A 87 12.00 -7.98 -3.04
N ALA A 88 12.04 -9.06 -3.83
CA ALA A 88 12.53 -9.07 -5.20
C ALA A 88 11.77 -8.12 -6.16
N HIS A 89 10.52 -7.81 -5.82
CA HIS A 89 9.66 -6.90 -6.59
C HIS A 89 9.68 -5.46 -6.05
N LEU A 90 10.37 -5.19 -4.94
CA LEU A 90 10.38 -3.88 -4.29
C LEU A 90 11.57 -3.03 -4.79
N ASP A 91 11.33 -1.75 -5.02
CA ASP A 91 12.36 -0.79 -5.43
C ASP A 91 13.49 -0.63 -4.39
N VAL A 92 13.21 -0.94 -3.12
CA VAL A 92 14.21 -0.87 -2.04
C VAL A 92 15.38 -1.83 -2.29
N LEU A 93 15.14 -2.98 -2.93
CA LEU A 93 16.21 -3.90 -3.30
C LEU A 93 17.14 -3.28 -4.34
N LYS A 94 16.59 -2.55 -5.32
CA LYS A 94 17.39 -1.86 -6.34
C LYS A 94 18.27 -0.80 -5.69
N ALA A 95 17.71 0.03 -4.81
CA ALA A 95 18.47 1.04 -4.08
C ALA A 95 19.60 0.43 -3.24
N TYR A 96 19.37 -0.74 -2.64
CA TYR A 96 20.40 -1.47 -1.88
C TYR A 96 21.54 -1.97 -2.77
N LEU A 97 21.22 -2.55 -3.93
CA LEU A 97 22.23 -3.05 -4.89
C LEU A 97 23.05 -1.91 -5.49
N GLU A 98 22.40 -0.78 -5.84
CA GLU A 98 23.07 0.44 -6.28
C GLU A 98 24.03 0.98 -5.22
N ALA A 99 23.63 1.00 -3.95
CA ALA A 99 24.49 1.42 -2.84
C ALA A 99 25.71 0.50 -2.64
N LEU A 100 25.61 -0.78 -3.01
CA LEU A 100 26.72 -1.73 -3.01
C LEU A 100 27.60 -1.63 -4.27
N GLY A 101 27.29 -0.75 -5.22
CA GLY A 101 27.99 -0.63 -6.49
C GLY A 101 27.75 -1.83 -7.43
N VAL A 102 26.70 -2.60 -7.19
CA VAL A 102 26.24 -3.65 -8.08
C VAL A 102 25.29 -3.02 -9.09
N ASP A 103 25.88 -2.45 -10.13
CA ASP A 103 25.13 -1.96 -11.29
C ASP A 103 24.64 -3.16 -12.11
N ARG A 104 23.37 -3.13 -12.53
CA ARG A 104 22.76 -4.22 -13.33
C ARG A 104 22.76 -3.88 -14.80
#